data_AF-A0A0D2ZZ65-F1
#
_entry.id   AF-A0A0D2ZZ65-F1
#
_cell.length_a   1.000
_cell.length_b   1.000
_cell.length_c   1.000
_cell.angle_alpha   90.00
_cell.angle_beta   90.00
_cell.angle_gamma   90.00
#
_symmetry.space_group_name_H-M   'P 1'
#
loop_
_entity.id
_entity.type
_entity.pdbx_description
1 polymer ?
#
loop_
_entity_poly.entity_id
_entity_poly.type
_entity_poly.pdbx_seq_one_letter_code
_entity_poly.pdbx_strand_id
1 'polypeptide(L)'
;MRGVYYKNMKWQAAIKVEKRQIHLGTFSSQEEAARLYDRAAFMCGREPNFELSEEDKRDLKQQSWEGFLACTRRKITNKSMLLLLKQP
;
A
#
# COMPACT_ATOMS: atom_id res chain seq x y z
N MET A 1 0.62 -11.45 -8.70
CA MET A 1 -0.38 -10.44 -8.31
C MET A 1 -0.05 -9.11 -8.97
N ARG A 2 -1.04 -8.32 -9.38
CA ARG A 2 -0.81 -7.02 -10.04
C ARG A 2 -0.22 -6.04 -9.02
N GLY A 3 0.77 -5.26 -9.45
CA GLY A 3 1.42 -4.22 -8.63
C GLY A 3 2.17 -4.71 -7.40
N VAL A 4 2.50 -6.00 -7.33
CA VAL A 4 3.28 -6.61 -6.25
C VAL A 4 4.55 -7.22 -6.83
N TYR A 5 5.70 -6.86 -6.25
CA TYR A 5 7.03 -7.24 -6.75
C TYR A 5 7.87 -7.81 -5.62
N TYR A 6 8.59 -8.91 -5.85
CA TYR A 6 9.57 -9.41 -4.88
C TYR A 6 10.95 -8.85 -5.19
N LYS A 7 11.53 -8.08 -4.27
CA LYS A 7 12.83 -7.42 -4.46
C LYS A 7 13.54 -7.26 -3.12
N ASN A 8 14.84 -7.54 -3.08
CA ASN A 8 15.68 -7.50 -1.88
C ASN A 8 15.07 -8.31 -0.72
N MET A 9 14.63 -9.54 -1.01
CA MET A 9 13.99 -10.47 -0.06
C MET A 9 12.69 -9.95 0.57
N LYS A 10 12.07 -8.91 0.00
CA LYS A 10 10.83 -8.33 0.51
C LYS A 10 9.80 -8.14 -0.60
N TRP A 11 8.52 -8.14 -0.22
CA TRP A 11 7.41 -7.87 -1.12
C TRP A 11 7.14 -6.37 -1.18
N GLN A 12 7.02 -5.81 -2.38
CA GLN A 12 6.84 -4.38 -2.61
C GLN A 12 5.52 -4.14 -3.34
N ALA A 13 4.71 -3.25 -2.81
CA ALA A 13 3.49 -2.77 -3.47
C ALA A 13 3.81 -1.48 -4.23
N ALA A 14 3.47 -1.41 -5.52
CA ALA A 14 3.62 -0.20 -6.30
C ALA A 14 2.52 -0.07 -7.35
N ILE A 15 2.16 1.17 -7.67
CA ILE A 15 1.13 1.50 -8.66
C ILE A 15 1.63 2.56 -9.63
N LYS A 16 1.32 2.39 -10.91
CA LYS A 16 1.66 3.36 -11.96
C LYS A 16 0.49 4.33 -12.18
N VAL A 17 0.67 5.61 -11.90
CA VAL A 17 -0.33 6.68 -12.08
C VAL A 17 0.31 7.76 -12.95
N GLU A 18 -0.36 8.17 -14.03
CA GLU A 18 0.14 9.22 -14.95
C GLU A 18 1.60 9.04 -15.39
N LYS A 19 1.94 7.83 -15.85
CA LYS A 19 3.30 7.42 -16.24
C LYS A 19 4.33 7.35 -15.11
N ARG A 20 4.01 7.82 -13.90
CA ARG A 20 4.86 7.72 -12.71
C ARG A 20 4.61 6.44 -11.94
N GLN A 21 5.67 5.72 -11.60
CA GLN A 21 5.60 4.59 -10.68
C GLN A 21 5.69 5.11 -9.24
N ILE A 22 4.69 4.78 -8.43
CA ILE A 22 4.59 5.18 -7.03
C ILE A 22 4.80 3.94 -6.18
N HIS A 23 5.85 3.96 -5.36
CA HIS A 23 6.08 2.96 -4.32
C HIS A 23 5.09 3.18 -3.17
N LEU A 24 4.26 2.19 -2.90
CA LEU A 24 3.23 2.25 -1.85
C LEU A 24 3.76 1.70 -0.54
N GLY A 25 4.60 0.66 -0.58
CA GLY A 25 5.20 0.08 0.63
C GLY A 25 5.97 -1.21 0.43
N THR A 26 6.64 -1.64 1.49
CA THR A 26 7.45 -2.86 1.53
C THR A 26 7.02 -3.73 2.72
N PHE A 27 6.82 -5.02 2.48
CA PHE A 27 6.16 -5.97 3.35
C PHE A 27 6.92 -7.29 3.45
N SER A 28 6.63 -8.05 4.50
CA SER A 28 7.13 -9.41 4.72
C SER A 28 6.33 -10.46 3.94
N SER A 29 5.04 -10.20 3.71
CA SER A 29 4.13 -11.10 2.99
C SER A 29 3.69 -10.51 1.65
N GLN A 30 3.42 -11.40 0.68
CA GLN A 30 2.90 -11.04 -0.63
C GLN A 30 1.48 -10.49 -0.51
N GLU A 31 0.67 -11.09 0.36
CA GLU A 31 -0.72 -10.76 0.63
C GLU A 31 -0.84 -9.36 1.24
N GLU A 32 0.01 -9.01 2.20
CA GLU A 32 0.02 -7.64 2.76
C GLU A 32 0.31 -6.59 1.68
N ALA A 33 1.29 -6.85 0.80
CA ALA A 33 1.61 -5.97 -0.30
C ALA A 33 0.43 -5.86 -1.30
N ALA A 34 -0.22 -6.98 -1.60
CA ALA A 34 -1.37 -7.03 -2.48
C ALA A 34 -2.56 -6.26 -1.91
N ARG A 35 -2.87 -6.42 -0.62
CA ARG A 35 -3.94 -5.68 0.05
C ARG A 35 -3.71 -4.16 0.00
N LEU A 36 -2.47 -3.70 0.17
CA LEU A 36 -2.18 -2.27 0.01
C LEU A 36 -2.35 -1.80 -1.44
N TYR A 37 -1.88 -2.61 -2.40
CA TYR A 37 -2.09 -2.31 -3.81
C TYR A 37 -3.57 -2.23 -4.17
N ASP A 38 -4.40 -3.13 -3.66
CA ASP A 38 -5.83 -3.20 -3.96
C ASP A 38 -6.57 -1.93 -3.53
N ARG A 39 -6.22 -1.40 -2.36
CA ARG A 39 -6.73 -0.10 -1.88
C ARG A 39 -6.33 1.04 -2.83
N ALA A 40 -5.08 1.04 -3.29
CA ALA A 40 -4.60 2.04 -4.25
C ALA A 40 -5.25 1.90 -5.64
N ALA A 41 -5.44 0.66 -6.10
CA ALA A 41 -6.10 0.35 -7.35
C ALA A 41 -7.54 0.87 -7.34
N PHE A 42 -8.28 0.62 -6.26
CA PHE A 42 -9.64 1.14 -6.07
C PHE A 42 -9.71 2.67 -6.15
N MET A 43 -8.82 3.39 -5.45
CA MET A 43 -8.79 4.86 -5.53
C MET A 43 -8.46 5.39 -6.92
N CYS A 44 -7.73 4.61 -7.72
CA CYS A 44 -7.41 4.92 -9.12
C CYS A 44 -8.48 4.42 -10.11
N GLY A 45 -9.62 3.91 -9.64
CA GLY A 45 -10.68 3.35 -10.49
C GLY A 45 -10.28 2.06 -11.22
N ARG A 46 -9.36 1.28 -10.65
CA ARG A 46 -8.85 0.02 -11.19
C ARG A 46 -9.33 -1.17 -10.38
N GLU A 47 -9.37 -2.32 -11.03
CA GLU A 47 -9.76 -3.57 -10.39
C GLU A 47 -8.70 -4.04 -9.37
N PRO A 48 -9.09 -4.30 -8.10
CA PRO A 48 -8.21 -4.90 -7.09
C PRO A 48 -7.97 -6.41 -7.34
N ASN A 49 -6.90 -6.97 -6.79
CA ASN A 49 -6.63 -8.41 -6.81
C ASN A 49 -7.58 -9.21 -5.92
N PHE A 50 -8.01 -8.63 -4.79
CA PHE A 50 -9.00 -9.20 -3.87
C PHE A 50 -10.20 -8.28 -3.72
N GLU A 51 -11.33 -8.85 -3.30
CA GLU A 51 -12.49 -8.05 -2.93
C GLU A 51 -12.18 -7.18 -1.70
N LEU A 52 -12.49 -5.89 -1.84
CA LEU A 52 -12.42 -4.94 -0.72
C LEU A 52 -13.73 -5.02 0.06
N SER A 53 -13.63 -4.96 1.40
CA SER A 53 -14.81 -4.87 2.25
C SER A 53 -15.55 -3.54 2.00
N GLU A 54 -16.85 -3.51 2.32
CA GLU A 54 -17.63 -2.27 2.22
C GLU A 54 -17.08 -1.15 3.12
N GLU A 55 -16.48 -1.51 4.25
CA GLU A 55 -15.75 -0.58 5.12
C GLU A 55 -14.52 0.00 4.41
N ASP A 56 -13.65 -0.84 3.83
CA ASP A 56 -12.48 -0.38 3.08
C ASP A 56 -12.91 0.55 1.93
N LYS A 57 -13.97 0.20 1.20
CA LYS A 57 -14.52 1.06 0.12
C LYS A 57 -15.02 2.40 0.65
N ARG A 58 -15.75 2.41 1.77
CA ARG A 58 -16.30 3.62 2.41
C ARG A 58 -15.18 4.53 2.90
N ASP A 59 -14.14 3.97 3.50
CA ASP A 59 -12.97 4.70 3.99
C ASP A 59 -12.16 5.32 2.85
N LEU A 60 -11.96 4.57 1.76
CA LEU A 60 -11.20 5.03 0.61
C LEU A 60 -11.93 6.14 -0.15
N LYS A 61 -13.27 6.08 -0.23
CA LYS A 61 -14.09 7.14 -0.84
C LYS A 61 -14.02 8.48 -0.09
N GLN A 62 -13.79 8.45 1.22
CA GLN A 62 -13.66 9.66 2.04
C GLN A 62 -12.26 10.28 2.02
N GLN A 63 -11.28 9.59 1.46
CA GLN A 63 -9.89 10.04 1.43
C GLN A 63 -9.50 10.58 0.05
N SER A 64 -8.69 11.64 0.03
CA SER A 64 -8.01 12.06 -1.19
C SER A 64 -6.84 11.12 -1.51
N TRP A 65 -6.48 11.01 -2.78
CA TRP A 65 -5.31 10.25 -3.22
C TRP A 65 -4.03 10.67 -2.48
N GLU A 66 -3.83 11.97 -2.29
CA GLU A 66 -2.70 12.51 -1.55
C GLU A 66 -2.75 12.15 -0.07
N GLY A 67 -3.93 12.19 0.56
CA GLY A 67 -4.14 11.77 1.94
C GLY A 67 -3.82 10.29 2.14
N PHE A 68 -4.24 9.44 1.21
CA PHE A 68 -3.89 8.02 1.20
C PHE A 68 -2.38 7.81 1.05
N LEU A 69 -1.71 8.49 0.12
CA LEU A 69 -0.26 8.41 -0.05
C LEU A 69 0.50 8.93 1.19
N ALA A 70 0.02 9.98 1.84
CA ALA A 70 0.61 10.48 3.08
C ALA A 70 0.47 9.45 4.22
N CYS A 71 -0.71 8.84 4.37
CA CYS A 71 -0.97 7.81 5.37
C CYS A 71 -0.10 6.56 5.18
N THR A 72 0.03 6.08 3.94
CA THR A 72 0.86 4.91 3.60
C THR A 72 2.33 5.18 3.89
N ARG A 73 2.86 6.34 3.49
CA ARG A 73 4.23 6.76 3.81
C ARG A 73 4.47 6.86 5.32
N ARG A 74 3.56 7.50 6.06
CA ARG A 74 3.68 7.67 7.52
C ARG A 74 3.66 6.34 8.26
N LYS A 75 2.79 5.40 7.85
CA LYS A 75 2.73 4.04 8.44
C LYS A 75 4.05 3.28 8.26
N ILE A 76 4.75 3.48 7.14
CA ILE A 76 6.05 2.84 6.87
C ILE A 76 7.16 3.46 7.71
N THR A 77 7.23 4.79 7.78
CA THR A 77 8.23 5.48 8.60
C THR A 77 8.04 5.15 10.08
N ASN A 78 6.79 5.10 10.56
CA ASN A 78 6.50 4.73 11.94
C ASN A 78 6.79 3.25 12.23
N LYS A 79 6.48 2.31 11.31
CA LYS A 79 6.86 0.89 11.47
C LYS A 79 8.39 0.74 11.51
N SER A 80 9.11 1.54 10.72
CA SER A 80 10.59 1.56 10.71
C SER A 80 11.17 2.17 11.98
N MET A 81 10.59 3.27 12.52
CA MET A 81 10.98 3.84 13.81
C MET A 81 10.65 2.93 14.99
N LEU A 82 9.47 2.28 15.00
CA LEU A 82 9.07 1.32 16.03
C LEU A 82 9.97 0.09 16.07
N LEU A 83 10.53 -0.33 14.93
CA LEU A 83 11.53 -1.39 14.86
C LEU A 83 12.90 -0.95 15.39
N LEU A 84 13.24 0.34 15.31
CA LEU A 84 14.50 0.90 15.84
C LEU A 84 14.46 1.14 17.36
N LEU A 85 13.27 1.34 17.94
CA LEU A 85 13.08 1.57 19.39
C LEU A 85 12.90 0.29 20.22
N LYS A 86 12.98 -0.89 19.59
CA LYS A 86 12.94 -2.20 20.26
C LYS A 86 14.32 -2.87 20.27
N GLN A 87 15.33 -2.16 20.75
CA GLN A 87 16.62 -2.76 21.10
C GLN A 87 16.72 -2.79 22.63
N PRO A 88 17.17 -3.90 23.25
CA PRO A 88 17.33 -4.00 24.70
C PRO A 88 18.39 -3.04 25.25
#